data_AF-A0AAD5PGE3-F1
#
_entry.id   AF-A0AAD5PGE3-F1
#
_cell.length_a   1.000
_cell.length_b   1.000
_cell.length_c   1.000
_cell.angle_alpha   90.00
_cell.angle_beta   90.00
_cell.angle_gamma   90.00
#
_symmetry.space_group_name_H-M   'P 1'
#
loop_
_entity.id
_entity.type
_entity.pdbx_description
1 polymer ?
#
loop_
_entity_poly.entity_id
_entity_poly.type
_entity_poly.pdbx_seq_one_letter_code
_entity_poly.pdbx_strand_id
1 'polypeptide(L)'
;MAPLEVICASFGRSGTDSLRVALNKLGYNTHHMRTMIADQSSATLFTQAYRHPEEEADWDHIYEGYTAACDWPTVSFMTPLMKKYPDAKILLIVRDPDSWYQSIKNTVYKHHRKVAESSNGSMKNLLEMIQTIVLDGAFGNPAMFEDEEAIKRKFVEHIEWVKKTVPKDNLLVMELGEGWDRMCQFLGKPVPEEPYPHTNSTQEILKSINDLVNEQKAAAEAAAT
;
A
#
# COMPACT_ATOMS: atom_id res chain seq x y z
N MET A 1 -8.46 -20.20 -5.48
CA MET A 1 -8.92 -19.29 -6.54
C MET A 1 -8.66 -17.88 -6.07
N ALA A 2 -7.92 -17.08 -6.83
CA ALA A 2 -7.85 -15.64 -6.59
C ALA A 2 -7.86 -14.87 -7.93
N PRO A 3 -9.01 -14.76 -8.61
CA PRO A 3 -9.20 -13.62 -9.49
C PRO A 3 -9.43 -12.40 -8.59
N LEU A 4 -8.46 -11.48 -8.56
CA LEU A 4 -8.69 -10.19 -7.91
C LEU A 4 -9.89 -9.52 -8.60
N GLU A 5 -10.88 -9.12 -7.80
CA GLU A 5 -12.09 -8.43 -8.26
C GLU A 5 -11.93 -6.91 -8.19
N VAL A 6 -11.11 -6.43 -7.22
CA VAL A 6 -10.87 -5.00 -6.99
C VAL A 6 -9.39 -4.74 -6.76
N ILE A 7 -8.82 -3.77 -7.48
CA ILE A 7 -7.42 -3.36 -7.31
C ILE A 7 -7.37 -1.87 -7.01
N CYS A 8 -6.70 -1.47 -5.95
CA CYS A 8 -6.41 -0.07 -5.67
C CYS A 8 -5.08 0.32 -6.30
N ALA A 9 -5.17 1.26 -7.25
CA ALA A 9 -4.03 1.82 -7.97
C ALA A 9 -3.38 2.99 -7.23
N SER A 10 -3.67 3.21 -5.95
CA SER A 10 -3.17 4.36 -5.22
C SER A 10 -1.85 4.04 -4.54
N PHE A 11 -0.92 5.00 -4.52
CA PHE A 11 0.25 4.90 -3.66
C PHE A 11 -0.14 4.82 -2.19
N GLY A 12 0.70 4.15 -1.40
CA GLY A 12 0.60 4.18 0.05
C GLY A 12 0.50 5.61 0.58
N ARG A 13 -0.10 5.75 1.77
CA ARG A 13 -0.37 7.04 2.43
C ARG A 13 -1.43 7.93 1.75
N SER A 14 -2.11 7.43 0.72
CA SER A 14 -3.26 8.13 0.12
C SER A 14 -4.60 7.85 0.80
N GLY A 15 -4.66 6.89 1.75
CA GLY A 15 -5.91 6.38 2.33
C GLY A 15 -6.13 4.87 2.10
N THR A 16 -5.11 4.15 1.62
CA THR A 16 -5.17 2.73 1.26
C THR A 16 -5.60 1.80 2.41
N ASP A 17 -5.25 2.11 3.66
CA ASP A 17 -5.64 1.26 4.81
C ASP A 17 -7.11 1.44 5.17
N SER A 18 -7.62 2.68 5.15
CA SER A 18 -9.05 2.95 5.27
C SER A 18 -9.82 2.21 4.18
N LEU A 19 -9.32 2.25 2.94
CA LEU A 19 -9.93 1.52 1.82
C LEU A 19 -9.88 0.01 2.03
N ARG A 20 -8.77 -0.55 2.51
CA ARG A 20 -8.66 -1.98 2.86
C ARG A 20 -9.72 -2.39 3.87
N VAL A 21 -9.90 -1.60 4.93
CA VAL A 21 -10.95 -1.86 5.94
C VAL A 21 -12.35 -1.75 5.31
N ALA A 22 -12.56 -0.76 4.44
CA ALA A 22 -13.83 -0.55 3.76
C ALA A 22 -14.18 -1.72 2.82
N LEU A 23 -13.24 -2.16 2.00
CA LEU A 23 -13.39 -3.33 1.12
C LEU A 23 -13.65 -4.61 1.94
N ASN A 24 -12.94 -4.80 3.05
CA ASN A 24 -13.20 -5.93 3.94
C ASN A 24 -14.63 -5.93 4.50
N LYS A 25 -15.16 -4.76 4.84
CA LYS A 25 -16.56 -4.59 5.28
C LYS A 25 -17.58 -4.88 4.17
N LEU A 26 -17.21 -4.69 2.91
CA LEU A 26 -18.02 -5.05 1.73
C LEU A 26 -17.88 -6.54 1.31
N GLY A 27 -17.16 -7.34 2.10
CA GLY A 27 -17.01 -8.78 1.91
C GLY A 27 -15.82 -9.18 1.03
N TYR A 28 -14.92 -8.25 0.69
CA TYR A 28 -13.65 -8.60 0.04
C TYR A 28 -12.64 -9.10 1.07
N ASN A 29 -11.67 -9.91 0.64
CA ASN A 29 -10.45 -10.11 1.42
C ASN A 29 -9.32 -9.32 0.78
N THR A 30 -8.83 -8.29 1.46
CA THR A 30 -7.97 -7.27 0.85
C THR A 30 -6.50 -7.39 1.27
N HIS A 31 -5.63 -7.69 0.31
CA HIS A 31 -4.18 -7.65 0.46
C HIS A 31 -3.67 -6.21 0.65
N HIS A 32 -2.70 -6.00 1.54
CA HIS A 32 -2.09 -4.68 1.81
C HIS A 32 -0.75 -4.85 2.53
N MET A 33 0.11 -3.82 2.56
CA MET A 33 1.31 -3.81 3.40
C MET A 33 1.08 -4.23 4.87
N ARG A 34 -0.11 -3.98 5.45
CA ARG A 34 -0.43 -4.42 6.81
C ARG A 34 -0.58 -5.93 6.93
N THR A 35 -1.17 -6.59 5.93
CA THR A 35 -1.28 -8.06 5.92
C THR A 35 0.11 -8.67 5.77
N MET A 36 0.99 -8.04 4.99
CA MET A 36 2.37 -8.48 4.81
C MET A 36 3.28 -8.32 6.05
N ILE A 37 2.97 -7.39 6.95
CA ILE A 37 3.66 -7.30 8.24
C ILE A 37 3.29 -8.50 9.13
N ALA A 38 2.06 -9.01 9.01
CA ALA A 38 1.58 -10.16 9.79
C ALA A 38 2.02 -11.51 9.18
N ASP A 39 2.02 -11.62 7.85
CA ASP A 39 2.50 -12.79 7.11
C ASP A 39 3.36 -12.36 5.91
N GLN A 40 4.63 -12.75 5.94
CA GLN A 40 5.64 -12.36 4.95
C GLN A 40 5.80 -13.40 3.83
N SER A 41 4.96 -14.44 3.80
CA SER A 41 5.05 -15.56 2.86
C SER A 41 5.15 -15.14 1.39
N SER A 42 4.46 -14.06 1.00
CA SER A 42 4.46 -13.53 -0.37
C SER A 42 5.57 -12.52 -0.67
N ALA A 43 6.33 -12.05 0.33
CA ALA A 43 7.30 -10.95 0.15
C ALA A 43 8.43 -11.30 -0.84
N THR A 44 8.94 -12.53 -0.79
CA THR A 44 9.95 -13.02 -1.72
C THR A 44 9.39 -13.18 -3.13
N LEU A 45 8.14 -13.61 -3.27
CA LEU A 45 7.47 -13.76 -4.57
C LEU A 45 7.31 -12.41 -5.27
N PHE A 46 6.86 -11.37 -4.54
CA PHE A 46 6.81 -10.02 -5.08
C PHE A 46 8.19 -9.50 -5.48
N THR A 47 9.22 -9.77 -4.67
CA THR A 47 10.59 -9.36 -4.97
C THR A 47 11.12 -10.04 -6.23
N GLN A 48 10.84 -11.33 -6.41
CA GLN A 48 11.20 -12.09 -7.61
C GLN A 48 10.47 -11.53 -8.84
N ALA A 49 9.14 -11.33 -8.75
CA ALA A 49 8.34 -10.75 -9.84
C ALA A 49 8.83 -9.35 -10.25
N TYR A 50 9.36 -8.57 -9.30
CA TYR A 50 9.94 -7.25 -9.60
C TYR A 50 11.31 -7.34 -10.29
N ARG A 51 12.16 -8.29 -9.87
CA ARG A 51 13.52 -8.46 -10.41
C ARG A 51 13.55 -9.14 -11.77
N HIS A 52 12.54 -9.95 -12.07
CA HIS A 52 12.42 -10.74 -13.29
C HIS A 52 11.12 -10.40 -14.04
N PRO A 53 10.90 -9.13 -14.47
CA PRO A 53 9.67 -8.70 -15.12
C PRO A 53 9.42 -9.39 -16.48
N GLU A 54 10.45 -9.99 -17.07
CA GLU A 54 10.38 -10.83 -18.27
C GLU A 54 9.72 -12.20 -18.01
N GLU A 55 9.71 -12.65 -16.75
CA GLU A 55 9.08 -13.89 -16.34
C GLU A 55 7.63 -13.63 -15.91
N GLU A 56 6.69 -14.45 -16.38
CA GLU A 56 5.29 -14.31 -15.97
C GLU A 56 5.12 -14.82 -14.54
N ALA A 57 4.98 -13.89 -13.59
CA ALA A 57 4.70 -14.21 -12.21
C ALA A 57 3.33 -14.90 -12.05
N ASP A 58 3.26 -15.89 -11.16
CA ASP A 58 2.00 -16.54 -10.80
C ASP A 58 1.20 -15.64 -9.84
N TRP A 59 0.49 -14.67 -10.41
CA TRP A 59 -0.34 -13.73 -9.66
C TRP A 59 -1.45 -14.42 -8.86
N ASP A 60 -2.01 -15.53 -9.36
CA ASP A 60 -3.09 -16.24 -8.67
C ASP A 60 -2.57 -16.91 -7.39
N HIS A 61 -1.32 -17.38 -7.41
CA HIS A 61 -0.64 -17.88 -6.23
C HIS A 61 -0.24 -16.75 -5.26
N ILE A 62 0.35 -15.66 -5.77
CA ILE A 62 0.76 -14.51 -4.94
C ILE A 62 -0.43 -13.92 -4.16
N TYR A 63 -1.59 -13.86 -4.79
CA TYR A 63 -2.82 -13.32 -4.20
C TYR A 63 -3.77 -14.39 -3.66
N GLU A 64 -3.30 -15.62 -3.45
CA GLU A 64 -4.15 -16.70 -2.96
C GLU A 64 -4.90 -16.30 -1.69
N GLY A 65 -6.22 -16.49 -1.69
CA GLY A 65 -7.10 -16.12 -0.59
C GLY A 65 -7.56 -14.66 -0.58
N TYR A 66 -7.00 -13.78 -1.42
CA TYR A 66 -7.41 -12.39 -1.57
C TYR A 66 -8.33 -12.19 -2.77
N THR A 67 -9.32 -11.32 -2.63
CA THR A 67 -10.22 -10.87 -3.72
C THR A 67 -10.08 -9.39 -4.01
N ALA A 68 -9.32 -8.66 -3.19
CA ALA A 68 -8.92 -7.29 -3.47
C ALA A 68 -7.47 -7.04 -3.08
N ALA A 69 -6.82 -6.03 -3.66
CA ALA A 69 -5.45 -5.69 -3.33
C ALA A 69 -5.21 -4.17 -3.35
N CYS A 70 -4.48 -3.67 -2.35
CA CYS A 70 -4.20 -2.27 -2.14
C CYS A 70 -2.75 -2.03 -1.70
N ASP A 71 -2.29 -0.78 -1.81
CA ASP A 71 -0.99 -0.32 -1.31
C ASP A 71 0.21 -1.02 -1.99
N TRP A 72 1.40 -0.74 -1.49
CA TRP A 72 2.61 -1.50 -1.83
C TRP A 72 2.51 -2.93 -1.29
N PRO A 73 3.10 -3.91 -2.00
CA PRO A 73 3.76 -3.81 -3.31
C PRO A 73 2.80 -3.81 -4.51
N THR A 74 1.50 -4.02 -4.31
CA THR A 74 0.51 -4.22 -5.39
C THR A 74 0.52 -3.10 -6.44
N VAL A 75 0.57 -1.84 -6.01
CA VAL A 75 0.53 -0.69 -6.93
C VAL A 75 1.75 -0.60 -7.86
N SER A 76 2.87 -1.27 -7.55
CA SER A 76 4.01 -1.40 -8.48
C SER A 76 3.73 -2.32 -9.66
N PHE A 77 2.69 -3.14 -9.59
CA PHE A 77 2.38 -4.20 -10.56
C PHE A 77 1.08 -3.94 -11.33
N MET A 78 0.61 -2.68 -11.38
CA MET A 78 -0.64 -2.34 -12.05
C MET A 78 -0.72 -2.85 -13.50
N THR A 79 0.32 -2.68 -14.31
CA THR A 79 0.32 -3.15 -15.71
C THR A 79 0.12 -4.66 -15.85
N PRO A 80 0.95 -5.53 -15.23
CA PRO A 80 0.73 -6.97 -15.32
C PRO A 80 -0.58 -7.41 -14.66
N LEU A 81 -1.01 -6.77 -13.57
CA LEU A 81 -2.27 -7.13 -12.91
C LEU A 81 -3.51 -6.77 -13.72
N MET A 82 -3.53 -5.63 -14.41
CA MET A 82 -4.62 -5.28 -15.33
C MET A 82 -4.68 -6.22 -16.53
N LYS A 83 -3.53 -6.75 -16.99
CA LYS A 83 -3.50 -7.77 -18.04
C LYS A 83 -4.05 -9.11 -17.55
N LYS A 84 -3.68 -9.52 -16.33
CA LYS A 84 -4.10 -10.79 -15.72
C LYS A 84 -5.56 -10.80 -15.30
N TYR A 85 -6.05 -9.68 -14.75
CA TYR A 85 -7.40 -9.51 -14.22
C TYR A 85 -8.12 -8.36 -14.97
N PRO A 86 -8.48 -8.54 -16.25
CA PRO A 86 -9.05 -7.47 -17.07
C PRO A 86 -10.42 -6.99 -16.58
N ASP A 87 -11.15 -7.84 -15.86
CA ASP A 87 -12.48 -7.54 -15.30
C ASP A 87 -12.41 -6.91 -13.90
N ALA A 88 -11.21 -6.81 -13.29
CA ALA A 88 -11.06 -6.20 -11.99
C ALA A 88 -11.39 -4.71 -12.03
N LYS A 89 -12.21 -4.26 -11.08
CA LYS A 89 -12.52 -2.84 -10.90
C LYS A 89 -11.33 -2.14 -10.26
N ILE A 90 -10.96 -0.98 -10.78
CA ILE A 90 -9.82 -0.20 -10.29
C ILE A 90 -10.30 1.00 -9.48
N LEU A 91 -9.75 1.13 -8.27
CA LEU A 91 -9.97 2.28 -7.39
C LEU A 91 -8.71 3.15 -7.35
N LEU A 92 -8.86 4.47 -7.49
CA LEU A 92 -7.78 5.44 -7.35
C LEU A 92 -8.18 6.53 -6.37
N ILE A 93 -7.52 6.58 -5.22
CA ILE A 93 -7.66 7.62 -4.23
C ILE A 93 -6.65 8.73 -4.54
N VAL A 94 -7.17 9.93 -4.75
CA VAL A 94 -6.39 11.15 -4.92
C VAL A 94 -6.50 12.01 -3.68
N ARG A 95 -5.48 12.83 -3.45
CA ARG A 95 -5.42 13.82 -2.38
C ARG A 95 -4.40 14.90 -2.74
N ASP A 96 -4.41 15.97 -1.98
CA ASP A 96 -3.41 17.04 -2.05
C ASP A 96 -1.95 16.49 -1.99
N PRO A 97 -1.11 16.78 -3.01
CA PRO A 97 0.27 16.31 -3.09
C PRO A 97 1.16 16.79 -1.94
N ASP A 98 0.98 18.03 -1.47
CA ASP A 98 1.74 18.58 -0.35
C ASP A 98 1.49 17.79 0.94
N SER A 99 0.21 17.61 1.27
CA SER A 99 -0.22 16.81 2.42
C SER A 99 0.20 15.34 2.32
N TRP A 100 0.19 14.77 1.10
CA TRP A 100 0.67 13.41 0.87
C TRP A 100 2.18 13.29 1.09
N TYR A 101 2.97 14.23 0.56
CA TYR A 101 4.43 14.25 0.74
C TYR A 101 4.80 14.28 2.23
N GLN A 102 4.15 15.15 3.01
CA GLN A 102 4.37 15.22 4.45
C GLN A 102 4.01 13.90 5.15
N SER A 103 2.99 13.17 4.68
CA SER A 103 2.65 11.85 5.25
C SER A 103 3.69 10.77 4.91
N ILE A 104 4.12 10.68 3.64
CA ILE A 104 5.04 9.63 3.21
C ILE A 104 6.48 9.83 3.73
N LYS A 105 6.97 11.08 3.78
CA LYS A 105 8.28 11.40 4.35
C LYS A 105 8.36 11.00 5.83
N ASN A 106 7.28 11.21 6.58
CA ASN A 106 7.25 10.94 8.02
C ASN A 106 7.02 9.46 8.37
N THR A 107 6.68 8.61 7.41
CA THR A 107 6.32 7.21 7.66
C THR A 107 7.27 6.27 6.94
N VAL A 108 7.07 6.04 5.64
CA VAL A 108 7.82 5.07 4.83
C VAL A 108 9.32 5.34 4.88
N TYR A 109 9.73 6.59 4.65
CA TYR A 109 11.14 6.96 4.61
C TYR A 109 11.82 6.86 5.99
N LYS A 110 11.24 7.50 7.02
CA LYS A 110 11.80 7.48 8.38
C LYS A 110 11.79 6.08 9.01
N HIS A 111 10.76 5.28 8.77
CA HIS A 111 10.63 3.95 9.37
C HIS A 111 11.57 2.95 8.71
N HIS A 112 11.74 2.98 7.38
CA HIS A 112 12.69 2.12 6.70
C HIS A 112 14.11 2.29 7.26
N ARG A 113 14.58 3.54 7.42
CA ARG A 113 15.91 3.82 7.99
C ARG A 113 16.08 3.20 9.38
N LYS A 114 15.11 3.40 10.27
CA LYS A 114 15.17 2.87 11.64
C LYS A 114 15.10 1.34 11.72
N VAL A 115 14.28 0.70 10.89
CA VAL A 115 14.11 -0.76 10.93
C VAL A 115 15.28 -1.49 10.27
N ALA A 116 15.85 -0.94 9.18
CA ALA A 116 17.09 -1.46 8.60
C ALA A 116 18.26 -1.43 9.60
N GLU A 117 18.27 -0.43 10.50
CA GLU A 117 19.26 -0.31 11.58
C GLU A 117 18.99 -1.25 12.76
N SER A 118 17.77 -1.80 12.91
CA SER A 118 17.34 -2.55 14.11
C SER A 118 17.00 -4.04 13.90
N SER A 119 17.10 -4.57 12.69
CA SER A 119 16.48 -5.87 12.39
C SER A 119 17.30 -7.08 12.88
N ASN A 120 16.80 -7.72 13.95
CA ASN A 120 17.09 -9.12 14.29
C ASN A 120 16.28 -10.07 13.37
N GLY A 121 16.75 -10.31 12.14
CA GLY A 121 16.41 -11.47 11.28
C GLY A 121 14.96 -11.72 10.80
N SER A 122 13.93 -11.48 11.61
CA SER A 122 12.55 -11.96 11.39
C SER A 122 11.74 -11.19 10.33
N MET A 123 12.17 -9.98 9.95
CA MET A 123 11.50 -9.12 8.96
C MET A 123 12.29 -8.99 7.65
N LYS A 124 13.34 -9.80 7.47
CA LYS A 124 14.32 -9.62 6.39
C LYS A 124 13.67 -9.57 5.00
N ASN A 125 12.77 -10.51 4.70
CA ASN A 125 12.15 -10.60 3.37
C ASN A 125 11.23 -9.40 3.10
N LEU A 126 10.49 -8.95 4.12
CA LEU A 126 9.66 -7.75 3.99
C LEU A 126 10.52 -6.50 3.74
N LEU A 127 11.61 -6.35 4.49
CA LEU A 127 12.51 -5.20 4.33
C LEU A 127 13.21 -5.20 2.97
N GLU A 128 13.66 -6.36 2.49
CA GLU A 128 14.21 -6.51 1.15
C GLU A 128 13.19 -6.14 0.06
N MET A 129 11.93 -6.56 0.23
CA MET A 129 10.86 -6.20 -0.69
C MET A 129 10.57 -4.69 -0.66
N ILE A 130 10.51 -4.05 0.53
CA ILE A 130 10.31 -2.60 0.65
C ILE A 130 11.47 -1.85 -0.03
N GLN A 131 12.71 -2.23 0.26
CA GLN A 131 13.89 -1.62 -0.34
C GLN A 131 13.86 -1.77 -1.86
N THR A 132 13.67 -3.00 -2.37
CA THR A 132 13.73 -3.31 -3.80
C THR A 132 12.58 -2.66 -4.58
N ILE A 133 11.33 -2.88 -4.15
CA ILE A 133 10.14 -2.53 -4.94
C ILE A 133 9.73 -1.08 -4.71
N VAL A 134 9.79 -0.61 -3.45
CA VAL A 134 9.27 0.70 -3.08
C VAL A 134 10.38 1.76 -3.22
N LEU A 135 11.49 1.60 -2.51
CA LEU A 135 12.51 2.66 -2.43
C LEU A 135 13.35 2.76 -3.69
N ASP A 136 13.98 1.66 -4.10
CA ASP A 136 14.83 1.62 -5.29
C ASP A 136 14.01 1.56 -6.57
N GLY A 137 12.86 0.87 -6.53
CA GLY A 137 11.95 0.78 -7.65
C GLY A 137 11.04 2.01 -7.80
N ALA A 138 9.96 2.02 -7.03
CA ALA A 138 8.92 3.04 -7.15
C ALA A 138 9.38 4.46 -6.82
N PHE A 139 10.51 4.66 -6.13
CA PHE A 139 11.12 5.97 -5.87
C PHE A 139 12.54 6.11 -6.42
N GLY A 140 13.08 5.12 -7.14
CA GLY A 140 14.40 5.20 -7.79
C GLY A 140 15.60 5.13 -6.85
N ASN A 141 15.51 5.76 -5.67
CA ASN A 141 16.42 5.60 -4.54
C ASN A 141 15.84 6.30 -3.29
N PRO A 142 16.32 5.97 -2.08
CA PRO A 142 15.90 6.64 -0.85
C PRO A 142 16.21 8.14 -0.77
N ALA A 143 17.24 8.64 -1.46
CA ALA A 143 17.60 10.06 -1.42
C ALA A 143 16.56 10.96 -2.12
N MET A 144 15.72 10.40 -3.01
CA MET A 144 14.63 11.12 -3.67
C MET A 144 13.66 11.73 -2.66
N PHE A 145 13.51 11.15 -1.46
CA PHE A 145 12.63 11.70 -0.42
C PHE A 145 13.05 13.06 0.15
N GLU A 146 14.30 13.49 -0.09
CA GLU A 146 14.75 14.84 0.26
C GLU A 146 14.45 15.88 -0.83
N ASP A 147 14.14 15.45 -2.05
CA ASP A 147 13.63 16.31 -3.12
C ASP A 147 12.10 16.29 -3.11
N GLU A 148 11.53 17.22 -2.35
CA GLU A 148 10.09 17.36 -2.17
C GLU A 148 9.33 17.49 -3.50
N GLU A 149 9.82 18.32 -4.41
CA GLU A 149 9.16 18.58 -5.69
C GLU A 149 9.24 17.37 -6.63
N ALA A 150 10.34 16.61 -6.59
CA ALA A 150 10.44 15.36 -7.34
C ALA A 150 9.46 14.29 -6.85
N ILE A 151 9.30 14.14 -5.54
CA ILE A 151 8.37 13.14 -4.98
C ILE A 151 6.91 13.52 -5.26
N LYS A 152 6.54 14.79 -5.10
CA LYS A 152 5.20 15.27 -5.44
C LYS A 152 4.90 15.06 -6.92
N ARG A 153 5.85 15.41 -7.80
CA ARG A 153 5.71 15.19 -9.25
C ARG A 153 5.49 13.72 -9.57
N LYS A 154 6.26 12.81 -8.97
CA LYS A 154 6.09 11.37 -9.17
C LYS A 154 4.71 10.87 -8.75
N PHE A 155 4.16 11.39 -7.66
CA PHE A 155 2.81 11.07 -7.22
C PHE A 155 1.73 11.55 -8.19
N VAL A 156 1.85 12.78 -8.68
CA VAL A 156 0.93 13.34 -9.68
C VAL A 156 1.04 12.60 -11.01
N GLU A 157 2.25 12.32 -11.48
CA GLU A 157 2.50 11.55 -12.70
C GLU A 157 1.88 10.15 -12.63
N HIS A 158 1.96 9.48 -11.48
CA HIS A 158 1.30 8.19 -11.27
C HIS A 158 -0.22 8.29 -11.36
N ILE A 159 -0.83 9.29 -10.69
CA ILE A 159 -2.28 9.53 -10.75
C ILE A 159 -2.74 9.74 -12.20
N GLU A 160 -2.03 10.58 -12.94
CA GLU A 160 -2.36 10.87 -14.33
C GLU A 160 -2.12 9.67 -15.25
N TRP A 161 -1.07 8.88 -14.98
CA TRP A 161 -0.83 7.61 -15.68
C TRP A 161 -1.98 6.62 -15.47
N VAL A 162 -2.47 6.44 -14.24
CA VAL A 162 -3.63 5.56 -13.95
C VAL A 162 -4.87 6.06 -14.70
N LYS A 163 -5.21 7.35 -14.58
CA LYS A 163 -6.37 7.93 -15.27
C LYS A 163 -6.32 7.79 -16.79
N LYS A 164 -5.12 7.82 -17.38
CA LYS A 164 -4.90 7.65 -18.82
C LYS A 164 -4.96 6.20 -19.27
N THR A 165 -4.50 5.27 -18.43
CA THR A 165 -4.25 3.88 -18.82
C THR A 165 -5.45 2.96 -18.53
N VAL A 166 -6.18 3.21 -17.44
CA VAL A 166 -7.33 2.39 -17.06
C VAL A 166 -8.58 2.83 -17.86
N PRO A 167 -9.34 1.89 -18.47
CA PRO A 167 -10.62 2.20 -19.08
C PRO A 167 -11.56 2.90 -18.09
N LYS A 168 -12.23 3.97 -18.52
CA LYS A 168 -13.09 4.79 -17.65
C LYS A 168 -14.18 3.98 -16.94
N ASP A 169 -14.74 2.99 -17.62
CA ASP A 169 -15.80 2.14 -17.07
C ASP A 169 -15.29 1.20 -15.95
N ASN A 170 -13.98 0.95 -15.91
CA ASN A 170 -13.31 0.14 -14.90
C ASN A 170 -12.56 0.98 -13.86
N LEU A 171 -12.65 2.31 -13.89
CA LEU A 171 -11.94 3.21 -12.97
C LEU A 171 -12.92 4.08 -12.17
N LEU A 172 -12.80 4.01 -10.84
CA LEU A 172 -13.35 5.02 -9.94
C LEU A 172 -12.22 5.85 -9.32
N VAL A 173 -12.23 7.15 -9.61
CA VAL A 173 -11.39 8.14 -8.91
C VAL A 173 -12.19 8.70 -7.74
N MET A 174 -11.58 8.64 -6.55
CA MET A 174 -12.15 9.12 -5.29
C MET A 174 -11.23 10.12 -4.61
N GLU A 175 -11.81 11.14 -4.00
CA GLU A 175 -11.04 12.02 -3.10
C GLU A 175 -10.86 11.34 -1.73
N LEU A 176 -9.75 11.62 -1.06
CA LEU A 176 -9.55 11.14 0.31
C LEU A 176 -10.67 11.65 1.22
N GLY A 177 -11.39 10.72 1.84
CA GLY A 177 -12.50 11.01 2.77
C GLY A 177 -13.87 11.10 2.11
N GLU A 178 -13.99 10.78 0.82
CA GLU A 178 -15.26 10.83 0.08
C GLU A 178 -16.36 9.90 0.64
N GLY A 179 -15.98 8.77 1.24
CA GLY A 179 -16.91 7.88 1.93
C GLY A 179 -17.47 6.74 1.05
N TRP A 180 -18.67 6.26 1.37
CA TRP A 180 -19.22 5.02 0.83
C TRP A 180 -19.89 5.15 -0.53
N ASP A 181 -20.67 6.20 -0.76
CA ASP A 181 -21.73 6.20 -1.78
C ASP A 181 -21.26 5.82 -3.19
N ARG A 182 -20.31 6.59 -3.75
CA ARG A 182 -19.79 6.34 -5.10
C ARG A 182 -19.02 5.02 -5.20
N MET A 183 -18.32 4.62 -4.14
CA MET A 183 -17.59 3.35 -4.09
C MET A 183 -18.55 2.16 -4.11
N CYS A 184 -19.56 2.16 -3.24
CA CYS A 184 -20.57 1.10 -3.17
C CYS A 184 -21.35 1.00 -4.48
N GLN A 185 -21.76 2.12 -5.06
CA GLN A 185 -22.41 2.15 -6.38
C GLN A 185 -21.51 1.54 -7.45
N PHE A 186 -20.26 1.99 -7.53
CA PHE A 186 -19.29 1.49 -8.52
C PHE A 186 -19.02 0.00 -8.35
N LEU A 187 -18.91 -0.50 -7.12
CA LEU A 187 -18.67 -1.91 -6.83
C LEU A 187 -19.94 -2.78 -6.91
N GLY A 188 -21.13 -2.18 -6.97
CA GLY A 188 -22.40 -2.91 -6.95
C GLY A 188 -22.72 -3.51 -5.58
N LYS A 189 -22.32 -2.83 -4.49
CA LYS A 189 -22.49 -3.26 -3.11
C LYS A 189 -23.47 -2.33 -2.38
N PRO A 190 -24.19 -2.81 -1.35
CA PRO A 190 -25.00 -1.93 -0.50
C PRO A 190 -24.09 -0.97 0.30
N VAL A 191 -24.61 0.21 0.63
CA VAL A 191 -23.95 1.17 1.52
C VAL A 191 -24.13 0.69 2.98
N PRO A 192 -23.05 0.49 3.76
CA PRO A 192 -23.15 0.12 5.17
C PRO A 192 -23.76 1.22 6.04
N GLU A 193 -24.49 0.85 7.10
CA GLU A 193 -25.03 1.76 8.12
C GLU A 193 -23.97 2.17 9.17
N GLU A 194 -22.73 2.40 8.74
CA GLU A 194 -21.63 2.82 9.61
C GLU A 194 -20.76 3.87 8.90
N PRO A 195 -20.06 4.75 9.64
CA PRO A 195 -19.14 5.71 9.03
C PRO A 195 -18.05 5.03 8.21
N TYR A 196 -17.60 5.69 7.15
CA TYR A 196 -16.46 5.21 6.37
C TYR A 196 -15.21 5.10 7.27
N PRO A 197 -14.43 4.01 7.17
CA PRO A 197 -13.27 3.81 8.04
C PRO A 197 -12.25 4.93 7.93
N HIS A 198 -11.77 5.41 9.07
CA HIS A 198 -10.68 6.37 9.15
C HIS A 198 -9.54 5.76 9.99
N THR A 199 -8.54 5.20 9.31
CA THR A 199 -7.41 4.51 9.96
C THR A 199 -6.07 5.01 9.41
N ASN A 200 -4.97 4.70 10.12
CA ASN A 200 -3.60 4.93 9.64
C ASN A 200 -3.27 6.43 9.50
N SER A 201 -3.88 7.25 10.36
CA SER A 201 -3.57 8.68 10.42
C SER A 201 -2.11 8.88 10.82
N THR A 202 -1.48 9.97 10.36
CA THR A 202 -0.08 10.27 10.75
C THR A 202 0.05 10.34 12.28
N GLN A 203 -0.97 10.86 12.97
CA GLN A 203 -0.99 10.94 14.43
C GLN A 203 -1.01 9.55 15.09
N GLU A 204 -1.81 8.61 14.59
CA GLU A 204 -1.82 7.22 15.08
C GLU A 204 -0.46 6.55 14.90
N ILE A 205 0.19 6.74 13.76
CA ILE A 205 1.50 6.12 13.49
C ILE A 205 2.57 6.71 14.40
N LEU A 206 2.62 8.04 14.56
CA LEU A 206 3.56 8.69 15.46
C LEU A 206 3.38 8.22 16.90
N LYS A 207 2.13 8.02 17.34
CA LYS A 207 1.82 7.46 18.65
C LYS A 207 2.34 6.02 18.79
N SER A 208 2.00 5.12 17.87
CA SER A 208 2.47 3.73 17.91
C SER A 208 4.00 3.61 17.86
N ILE A 209 4.69 4.50 17.14
CA ILE A 209 6.16 4.54 17.12
C ILE A 209 6.71 4.91 18.50
N ASN A 210 6.15 5.96 19.12
CA ASN A 210 6.59 6.38 20.45
C ASN A 210 6.36 5.27 21.48
N ASP A 211 5.23 4.57 21.40
CA ASP A 211 4.90 3.47 22.28
C ASP A 211 5.91 2.31 22.12
N LEU A 212 6.21 1.89 20.89
CA LEU A 212 7.22 0.84 20.61
C LEU A 212 8.63 1.21 21.08
N VAL A 213 9.06 2.46 20.87
CA VAL A 213 10.38 2.93 21.33
C VAL A 213 10.47 2.90 22.85
N ASN A 214 9.40 3.31 23.54
CA ASN A 214 9.34 3.28 24.99
C ASN A 214 9.36 1.85 25.54
N GLU A 215 8.64 0.93 24.90
CA GLU A 215 8.64 -0.50 25.26
C GLU A 215 10.02 -1.14 25.09
N GLN A 216 10.70 -0.88 23.96
CA GLN A 216 12.05 -1.39 23.72
C GLN A 216 13.07 -0.83 24.72
N LYS A 217 12.94 0.45 25.08
CA LYS A 217 13.82 1.08 26.08
C LYS A 217 13.61 0.47 27.47
N ALA A 218 12.35 0.27 27.87
CA ALA A 218 12.02 -0.38 29.14
C ALA A 218 12.53 -1.83 29.20
N ALA A 219 12.42 -2.58 28.10
CA ALA A 219 12.93 -3.94 28.00
C ALA A 219 14.46 -4.00 28.11
N ALA A 220 15.18 -3.05 27.49
CA ALA A 220 16.63 -2.97 27.57
C ALA A 220 17.13 -2.60 28.98
N GLU A 221 16.43 -1.69 29.66
CA GLU A 221 16.73 -1.31 31.06
C GLU A 221 16.48 -2.49 32.02
N ALA A 222 15.40 -3.24 31.82
CA ALA A 222 15.09 -4.43 32.61
C ALA A 222 16.09 -5.58 32.41
N ALA A 223 16.63 -5.75 31.20
CA ALA A 223 17.65 -6.78 30.92
C ALA A 223 19.04 -6.43 31.45
N ALA A 224 19.29 -5.17 31.82
CA ALA A 224 20.56 -4.69 32.35
C ALA A 224 20.62 -4.70 33.90
N THR A 225 19.56 -5.19 34.56
CA THR A 225 19.42 -5.30 36.02
C THR A 225 19.43 -6.76 36.46
#